data_AF-A0A7K9W8S8-F1
#
_entry.id   AF-A0A7K9W8S8-F1
#
_cell.length_a   1.000
_cell.length_b   1.000
_cell.length_c   1.000
_cell.angle_alpha   90.00
_cell.angle_beta   90.00
_cell.angle_gamma   90.00
#
_symmetry.space_group_name_H-M   'P 1'
#
loop_
_entity.id
_entity.type
_entity.pdbx_description
1 polymer ?
#
loop_
_entity_poly.entity_id
_entity_poly.type
_entity_poly.pdbx_seq_one_letter_code
_entity_poly.pdbx_strand_id
1 'polypeptide(L)'
;AIYLAKKNIKRKGILEEYEKEHYNMLNQKINYKWDFVIMQAKEQYKAGKERKKEDRYTLDCQERAYWLVNRTPPGMLDVLEYGIDRVTDPNENKVNQVRQDRPYLPTSVLLTVAMSDPPQIMYYQQAILKTRVKSSVSLGG
;
A
#
# COMPACT_ATOMS: atom_id res chain seq x y z
N ALA A 1 14.48 -3.78 -7.74
CA ALA A 1 15.78 -3.26 -8.23
C ALA A 1 16.94 -3.84 -7.44
N ILE A 2 17.04 -3.58 -6.12
CA ILE A 2 18.13 -4.09 -5.25
C ILE A 2 18.22 -5.63 -5.30
N TYR A 3 17.08 -6.33 -5.19
CA TYR A 3 17.03 -7.80 -5.30
C TYR A 3 17.67 -8.32 -6.60
N LEU A 4 17.23 -7.81 -7.75
CA LEU A 4 17.74 -8.20 -9.06
C LEU A 4 19.23 -7.84 -9.22
N ALA A 5 19.65 -6.68 -8.74
CA ALA A 5 21.07 -6.28 -8.72
C ALA A 5 21.92 -7.24 -7.87
N LYS A 6 21.44 -7.61 -6.68
CA LYS A 6 22.10 -8.58 -5.79
C LYS A 6 22.19 -9.96 -6.44
N LYS A 7 21.10 -10.43 -7.06
CA LYS A 7 21.03 -11.68 -7.81
C LYS A 7 22.05 -11.68 -8.98
N ASN A 8 22.15 -10.57 -9.70
CA ASN A 8 23.10 -10.39 -10.80
C ASN A 8 24.57 -10.37 -10.32
N ILE A 9 24.86 -9.76 -9.16
CA ILE A 9 26.20 -9.78 -8.54
C ILE A 9 26.60 -11.19 -8.10
N LYS A 10 25.66 -11.96 -7.54
CA LYS A 10 25.91 -13.33 -7.03
C LYS A 10 26.37 -14.27 -8.14
N ARG A 11 25.71 -14.24 -9.30
CA ARG A 11 26.11 -15.00 -10.49
C ARG A 11 25.59 -14.28 -11.74
N LYS A 12 26.51 -13.80 -12.58
CA LYS A 12 26.15 -13.22 -13.89
C LYS A 12 25.41 -14.26 -14.73
N GLY A 13 24.28 -13.87 -15.33
CA GLY A 13 23.50 -14.73 -16.23
C GLY A 13 22.47 -15.65 -15.56
N ILE A 14 22.23 -15.52 -14.26
CA ILE A 14 21.17 -16.30 -13.55
C ILE A 14 19.78 -15.66 -13.63
N LEU A 15 19.67 -14.43 -14.14
CA LEU A 15 18.37 -13.77 -14.30
C LEU A 15 17.61 -14.45 -15.44
N GLU A 16 16.36 -14.79 -15.16
CA GLU A 16 15.40 -15.26 -16.16
C GLU A 16 15.09 -14.13 -17.15
N GLU A 17 14.59 -14.43 -18.36
CA GLU A 17 14.49 -13.42 -19.42
C GLU A 17 13.59 -12.24 -19.01
N TYR A 18 12.44 -12.53 -18.40
CA TYR A 18 11.55 -11.50 -17.85
C TYR A 18 12.23 -10.68 -16.73
N GLU A 19 13.09 -11.29 -15.91
CA GLU A 19 13.81 -10.56 -14.85
C GLU A 19 14.85 -9.59 -15.44
N LYS A 20 15.46 -9.94 -16.58
CA LYS A 20 16.39 -9.03 -17.29
C LYS A 20 15.65 -7.82 -17.84
N GLU A 21 14.48 -8.04 -18.45
CA GLU A 21 13.63 -6.95 -18.93
C GLU A 21 13.23 -6.01 -17.78
N HIS A 22 12.76 -6.58 -16.67
CA HIS A 22 12.44 -5.80 -15.47
C HIS A 22 13.66 -5.07 -14.90
N TYR A 23 14.85 -5.69 -14.91
CA TYR A 23 16.08 -5.05 -14.45
C TYR A 23 16.45 -3.84 -15.31
N ASN A 24 16.37 -3.98 -16.64
CA ASN A 24 16.65 -2.90 -17.59
C ASN A 24 15.61 -1.77 -17.49
N MET A 25 14.33 -2.12 -17.39
CA MET A 25 13.25 -1.15 -17.17
C MET A 25 13.47 -0.36 -15.87
N LEU A 26 13.82 -1.03 -14.77
CA LEU A 26 14.10 -0.37 -13.51
C LEU A 26 15.36 0.52 -13.60
N ASN A 27 16.41 0.07 -14.28
CA ASN A 27 17.62 0.87 -14.49
C ASN A 27 17.32 2.19 -15.22
N GLN A 28 16.40 2.17 -16.19
CA GLN A 28 15.96 3.38 -16.89
C GLN A 28 15.04 4.25 -16.02
N LYS A 29 14.03 3.65 -15.37
CA LYS A 29 12.98 4.37 -14.64
C LYS A 29 13.47 5.05 -13.36
N ILE A 30 14.39 4.42 -12.62
CA ILE A 30 14.94 4.93 -11.35
C ILE A 30 16.45 5.17 -11.43
N ASN A 31 16.95 5.55 -12.60
CA ASN A 31 18.38 5.74 -12.86
C ASN A 31 19.06 6.70 -11.87
N TYR A 32 18.37 7.79 -11.52
CA TYR A 32 18.88 8.80 -10.58
C TYR A 32 19.20 8.25 -9.16
N LYS A 33 18.70 7.06 -8.81
CA LYS A 33 18.97 6.35 -7.55
C LYS A 33 19.79 5.08 -7.77
N TRP A 34 20.33 4.86 -8.97
CA TRP A 34 20.94 3.58 -9.32
C TRP A 34 22.21 3.29 -8.53
N ASP A 35 23.02 4.30 -8.25
CA ASP A 35 24.21 4.14 -7.38
C ASP A 35 23.83 3.62 -6.00
N PHE A 36 22.74 4.14 -5.42
CA PHE A 36 22.20 3.65 -4.15
C PHE A 36 21.74 2.18 -4.27
N VAL A 37 21.06 1.81 -5.36
CA VAL A 37 20.63 0.43 -5.62
C VAL A 37 21.83 -0.53 -5.65
N ILE A 38 22.90 -0.15 -6.36
CA ILE A 38 24.12 -0.95 -6.48
C ILE A 38 24.87 -1.04 -5.14
N MET A 39 24.97 0.08 -4.41
CA MET A 39 25.58 0.12 -3.08
C MET A 39 24.88 -0.84 -2.11
N GLN A 40 23.55 -0.74 -2.02
CA GLN A 40 22.74 -1.61 -1.17
C GLN A 40 22.83 -3.09 -1.58
N ALA A 41 22.84 -3.39 -2.88
CA ALA A 41 22.99 -4.75 -3.38
C ALA A 41 24.34 -5.37 -3.00
N LYS A 42 25.43 -4.59 -3.09
CA LYS A 42 26.78 -5.02 -2.69
C LYS A 42 26.87 -5.24 -1.18
N GLU A 43 26.31 -4.34 -0.39
CA GLU A 43 26.28 -4.43 1.07
C GLU A 43 25.53 -5.69 1.54
N GLN A 44 24.32 -5.93 1.03
CA GLN A 44 23.55 -7.14 1.33
C GLN A 44 24.27 -8.42 0.89
N TYR A 45 24.93 -8.40 -0.28
CA TYR A 45 25.71 -9.55 -0.75
C TYR A 45 26.90 -9.86 0.17
N LYS A 46 27.59 -8.83 0.66
CA LYS A 46 28.69 -8.99 1.62
C LYS A 46 28.20 -9.55 2.95
N ALA A 47 27.13 -8.97 3.53
CA ALA A 47 26.53 -9.45 4.77
C ALA A 47 26.02 -10.91 4.65
N GLY A 48 25.46 -11.28 3.50
CA GLY A 48 25.03 -12.66 3.25
C GLY A 48 26.18 -13.68 3.23
N LYS A 49 27.40 -13.27 2.83
CA LYS A 49 28.58 -14.15 2.81
C LYS A 49 29.12 -14.50 4.19
N GLU A 50 28.88 -13.66 5.19
CA GLU A 50 29.33 -13.89 6.57
C GLU A 50 28.49 -14.96 7.28
N ARG A 51 27.30 -15.28 6.77
CA ARG A 51 26.41 -16.31 7.32
C ARG A 51 26.78 -17.73 6.88
N LYS A 52 26.36 -18.72 7.68
CA LYS A 52 26.42 -20.14 7.35
C LYS A 52 25.70 -20.44 6.03
N LYS A 53 26.15 -21.49 5.33
CA LYS A 53 25.62 -21.86 4.00
C LYS A 53 24.12 -22.17 4.05
N GLU A 54 23.68 -22.88 5.09
CA GLU A 54 22.28 -23.25 5.29
C GLU A 54 21.39 -22.02 5.48
N ASP A 55 21.75 -21.13 6.40
CA ASP A 55 21.03 -19.87 6.64
C ASP A 55 20.93 -19.01 5.37
N ARG A 56 22.03 -18.93 4.61
CA ARG A 56 22.07 -18.17 3.36
C ARG A 56 21.09 -18.73 2.33
N TYR A 57 21.03 -20.06 2.19
CA TYR A 57 20.11 -20.71 1.27
C TYR A 57 18.66 -20.46 1.68
N THR A 58 18.33 -20.62 2.96
CA THR A 58 16.99 -20.38 3.49
C THR A 58 16.54 -18.94 3.25
N LEU A 59 17.40 -17.96 3.53
CA LEU A 59 17.10 -16.54 3.31
C LEU A 59 16.92 -16.20 1.83
N ASP A 60 17.77 -16.75 0.94
CA ASP A 60 17.64 -16.57 -0.50
C ASP A 60 16.32 -17.18 -1.02
N CYS A 61 15.90 -18.33 -0.49
CA CYS A 61 14.63 -18.96 -0.82
C CYS A 61 13.43 -18.13 -0.35
N GLN A 62 13.46 -17.62 0.88
CA GLN A 62 12.41 -16.75 1.42
C GLN A 62 12.26 -15.48 0.58
N GLU A 63 13.38 -14.84 0.25
CA GLU A 63 13.36 -13.63 -0.57
C GLU A 63 12.86 -13.93 -1.99
N ARG A 64 13.27 -15.04 -2.60
CA ARG A 64 12.73 -15.47 -3.91
C ARG A 64 11.21 -15.70 -3.84
N ALA A 65 10.72 -16.38 -2.80
CA ALA A 65 9.28 -16.63 -2.64
C ALA A 65 8.48 -15.32 -2.50
N TYR A 66 9.00 -14.34 -1.74
CA TYR A 66 8.38 -13.01 -1.65
C TYR A 66 8.25 -12.34 -3.01
N TRP A 67 9.31 -12.35 -3.83
CA TRP A 67 9.29 -11.71 -5.14
C TRP A 67 8.43 -12.45 -6.16
N LEU A 68 8.29 -13.78 -6.06
CA LEU A 68 7.37 -14.53 -6.92
C LEU A 68 5.91 -14.12 -6.73
N VAL A 69 5.51 -13.75 -5.51
CA VAL A 69 4.16 -13.25 -5.22
C VAL A 69 4.01 -11.79 -5.61
N ASN A 70 5.00 -10.95 -5.30
CA ASN A 70 4.89 -9.50 -5.52
C ASN A 70 5.18 -9.06 -6.96
N ARG A 71 5.92 -9.86 -7.72
CA ARG A 71 6.32 -9.60 -9.10
C ARG A 71 6.19 -10.91 -9.86
N THR A 72 4.95 -11.32 -10.05
CA THR A 72 4.57 -12.57 -10.70
C THR A 72 5.18 -12.67 -12.11
N PRO A 73 5.66 -13.86 -12.51
CA PRO A 73 6.11 -14.07 -13.87
C PRO A 73 4.99 -13.82 -14.89
N PRO A 74 5.32 -13.41 -16.12
CA PRO A 74 4.33 -13.24 -17.19
C PRO A 74 3.52 -14.52 -17.40
N GLY A 75 2.19 -14.41 -17.44
CA GLY A 75 1.28 -15.55 -17.62
C GLY A 75 0.82 -16.24 -16.33
N MET A 76 1.32 -15.82 -15.16
CA MET A 76 0.85 -16.28 -13.86
C MET A 76 -0.20 -15.31 -13.29
N LEU A 77 -1.13 -15.83 -12.48
CA LEU A 77 -2.13 -15.00 -11.79
C LEU A 77 -1.46 -14.07 -10.77
N ASP A 78 -1.79 -12.78 -10.83
CA ASP A 78 -1.40 -11.81 -9.80
C ASP A 78 -2.39 -11.85 -8.63
N VAL A 79 -1.95 -12.48 -7.53
CA VAL A 79 -2.76 -12.62 -6.30
C VAL A 79 -2.94 -11.27 -5.58
N LEU A 80 -2.08 -10.28 -5.86
CA LEU A 80 -2.14 -8.97 -5.24
C LEU A 80 -2.99 -7.97 -6.03
N GLU A 81 -3.56 -8.39 -7.17
CA GLU A 81 -4.47 -7.56 -7.94
C GLU A 81 -5.76 -7.30 -7.14
N TYR A 82 -6.00 -6.03 -6.77
CA TYR A 82 -7.18 -5.61 -5.99
C TYR A 82 -8.22 -4.85 -6.83
N GLY A 83 -8.07 -4.87 -8.17
CA GLY A 83 -8.93 -4.18 -9.11
C GLY A 83 -8.62 -2.69 -9.23
N ILE A 84 -9.67 -1.87 -9.33
CA ILE A 84 -9.55 -0.43 -9.56
C ILE A 84 -9.21 0.30 -8.25
N ASP A 85 -8.31 1.29 -8.34
CA ASP A 85 -7.97 2.16 -7.21
C ASP A 85 -9.19 2.90 -6.64
N ARG A 86 -9.18 3.13 -5.34
CA ARG A 86 -10.23 3.90 -4.66
C ARG A 86 -10.07 5.38 -4.97
N VAL A 87 -11.19 6.06 -5.27
CA VAL A 87 -11.22 7.52 -5.50
C VAL A 87 -10.80 8.30 -4.26
N THR A 88 -11.12 7.78 -3.08
CA THR A 88 -10.71 8.38 -1.80
C THR A 88 -9.77 7.44 -1.07
N ASP A 89 -8.67 7.98 -0.57
CA ASP A 89 -7.72 7.22 0.23
C ASP A 89 -8.37 6.77 1.56
N PRO A 90 -8.49 5.45 1.81
CA PRO A 90 -9.05 4.95 3.05
C PRO A 90 -8.18 5.22 4.28
N ASN A 91 -6.90 5.55 4.10
CA ASN A 91 -5.95 5.81 5.18
C ASN A 91 -5.80 7.32 5.50
N GLU A 92 -6.45 8.19 4.72
CA GLU A 92 -6.37 9.64 4.92
C GLU A 92 -7.15 10.07 6.17
N ASN A 93 -6.51 10.89 7.01
CA ASN A 93 -7.19 11.51 8.15
C ASN A 93 -7.98 12.75 7.70
N LYS A 94 -9.31 12.60 7.60
CA LYS A 94 -10.21 13.62 7.01
C LYS A 94 -10.47 14.88 7.85
N VAL A 95 -9.82 15.04 9.00
CA VAL A 95 -10.02 16.18 9.92
C VAL A 95 -9.76 17.55 9.26
N ASN A 96 -8.93 17.61 8.22
CA ASN A 96 -8.59 18.86 7.53
C ASN A 96 -9.57 19.27 6.41
N GLN A 97 -10.35 18.34 5.85
CA GLN A 97 -11.26 18.65 4.71
C GLN A 97 -12.55 19.35 5.16
N VAL A 98 -13.06 19.03 6.36
CA VAL A 98 -14.27 19.65 6.95
C VAL A 98 -14.13 21.18 7.10
N ARG A 99 -12.90 21.70 7.21
CA ARG A 99 -12.64 23.12 7.41
C ARG A 99 -12.61 23.95 6.12
N GLN A 100 -12.31 23.34 4.97
CA GLN A 100 -12.13 24.08 3.70
C GLN A 100 -13.42 24.28 2.91
N ASP A 101 -14.41 23.39 3.06
CA ASP A 101 -15.64 23.43 2.24
C ASP A 101 -16.78 24.29 2.85
N ARG A 102 -16.50 25.14 3.85
CA ARG A 102 -17.55 25.96 4.47
C ARG A 102 -17.73 27.32 3.77
N PRO A 103 -18.88 27.58 3.13
CA PRO A 103 -19.19 28.92 2.65
C PRO A 103 -19.31 29.88 3.84
N TYR A 104 -18.87 31.12 3.64
CA TYR A 104 -18.85 32.22 4.60
C TYR A 104 -20.17 32.34 5.39
N LEU A 105 -20.22 31.76 6.58
CA LEU A 105 -21.29 31.96 7.57
C LEU A 105 -20.79 32.93 8.65
N PRO A 106 -21.65 33.81 9.19
CA PRO A 106 -21.27 34.75 10.24
C PRO A 106 -20.72 34.03 11.48
N THR A 107 -19.74 34.65 12.15
CA THR A 107 -18.96 34.09 13.28
C THR A 107 -19.82 33.49 14.40
N SER A 108 -21.01 34.04 14.65
CA SER A 108 -21.97 33.54 15.64
C SER A 108 -22.57 32.19 15.28
N VAL A 109 -22.73 31.89 13.98
CA VAL A 109 -23.20 30.61 13.45
C VAL A 109 -22.04 29.63 13.30
N LEU A 110 -20.83 30.12 12.99
CA LEU A 110 -19.63 29.29 12.94
C LEU A 110 -19.32 28.63 14.28
N LEU A 111 -19.54 29.29 15.43
CA LEU A 111 -19.19 28.69 16.73
C LEU A 111 -20.07 27.47 17.09
N THR A 112 -21.37 27.52 16.77
CA THR A 112 -22.31 26.41 17.00
C THR A 112 -22.15 25.30 15.97
N VAL A 113 -21.82 25.65 14.72
CA VAL A 113 -21.64 24.71 13.60
C VAL A 113 -20.21 24.16 13.55
N ALA A 114 -19.21 24.81 14.15
CA ALA A 114 -17.82 24.32 14.21
C ALA A 114 -17.61 23.20 15.23
N MET A 115 -18.50 23.05 16.20
CA MET A 115 -18.44 21.97 17.18
C MET A 115 -19.20 20.72 16.73
N SER A 116 -19.86 20.73 15.57
CA SER A 116 -20.69 19.61 15.13
C SER A 116 -20.80 19.59 13.60
N ASP A 117 -20.37 18.50 12.96
CA ASP A 117 -20.49 18.31 11.51
C ASP A 117 -21.97 18.38 11.08
N PRO A 118 -22.42 19.45 10.38
CA PRO A 118 -23.83 19.69 10.07
C PRO A 118 -24.59 18.54 9.40
N PRO A 119 -24.01 17.79 8.44
CA PRO A 119 -24.69 16.63 7.88
C PRO A 119 -24.90 15.52 8.91
N GLN A 120 -23.99 15.37 9.88
CA GLN A 120 -24.15 14.39 10.96
C GLN A 120 -25.29 14.81 11.90
N ILE A 121 -25.38 16.10 12.26
CA ILE A 121 -26.48 16.60 13.10
C ILE A 121 -27.84 16.36 12.44
N MET A 122 -27.98 16.73 11.16
CA MET A 122 -29.23 16.54 10.41
C MET A 122 -29.60 15.06 10.32
N TYR A 123 -28.62 14.18 10.10
CA TYR A 123 -28.84 12.73 10.11
C TYR A 123 -29.44 12.27 11.44
N TYR A 124 -28.86 12.67 12.59
CA TYR A 124 -29.36 12.27 13.90
C TYR A 124 -30.76 12.83 14.22
N GLN A 125 -31.01 14.10 13.88
CA GLN A 125 -32.34 14.71 14.06
C GLN A 125 -33.42 13.95 13.29
N GLN A 126 -33.15 13.59 12.03
CA GLN A 126 -34.08 12.80 11.21
C GLN A 126 -34.24 11.37 11.74
N ALA A 127 -33.15 10.72 12.18
CA ALA A 127 -33.17 9.36 12.67
C ALA A 127 -34.00 9.19 13.95
N ILE A 128 -33.99 10.17 14.85
CA ILE A 128 -34.76 10.15 16.11
C ILE A 128 -36.27 10.16 15.87
N LEU A 129 -36.72 10.81 14.80
CA LEU A 129 -38.15 10.88 14.45
C LEU A 129 -38.68 9.56 13.87
N LYS A 130 -37.82 8.60 13.52
CA LYS A 130 -38.24 7.30 12.97
C LYS A 130 -38.68 6.37 14.10
N THR A 131 -39.93 5.91 14.05
CA THR A 131 -40.45 4.88 14.96
C THR A 131 -39.77 3.54 14.69
N ARG A 132 -39.52 2.77 15.76
CA ARG A 132 -38.93 1.43 15.69
C ARG A 132 -39.76 0.45 16.50
N VAL A 133 -39.81 -0.80 16.04
CA VAL A 133 -40.42 -1.91 16.79
C VAL A 133 -39.35 -2.60 17.66
N LYS A 134 -39.80 -3.37 18.65
CA LYS A 134 -38.87 -4.15 19.49
C LYS A 134 -38.17 -5.22 18.64
N SER A 135 -36.93 -5.55 18.98
CA SER A 135 -36.13 -6.56 18.29
C SER A 135 -36.82 -7.94 18.26
N SER A 136 -37.55 -8.30 19.31
CA SER A 136 -38.34 -9.54 19.38
C SER A 136 -39.43 -9.63 18.30
N VAL A 137 -39.93 -8.49 17.83
CA VAL A 137 -40.93 -8.42 16.76
C VAL A 137 -40.23 -8.44 15.39
N SER A 138 -39.11 -7.72 15.23
CA SER A 138 -38.41 -7.66 13.94
C SER A 138 -37.59 -8.90 13.59
N LEU A 139 -37.08 -9.64 14.59
CA LEU A 139 -36.25 -10.84 14.39
C LEU A 139 -37.06 -12.15 14.42
N GLY A 140 -38.35 -12.08 14.80
CA GLY A 140 -39.23 -13.25 14.94
C GLY A 140 -40.18 -13.47 13.76
N GLY A 141 -40.17 -12.58 12.76
CA GLY A 141 -40.95 -12.69 11.53
C GLY A 141 -40.19 -13.37 10.39
#